data_AF-A0A8C6TNK9-F1
#
_entry.id   AF-A0A8C6TNK9-F1
#
_cell.length_a   1.000
_cell.length_b   1.000
_cell.length_c   1.000
_cell.angle_alpha   90.00
_cell.angle_beta   90.00
_cell.angle_gamma   90.00
#
_symmetry.space_group_name_H-M   'P 1'
#
loop_
_entity.id
_entity.type
_entity.pdbx_description
1 polymer ?
#
loop_
_entity_poly.entity_id
_entity_poly.type
_entity_poly.pdbx_seq_one_letter_code
_entity_poly.pdbx_strand_id
1 'polypeptide(L)'
;MKGLADNPSYIIELMEDGVTLEDVVDGHIYEQALVSSSAEKNAFVVADLGSLMRQHVCWQTIVPHLQPYFPVKSNSNPLVIEVLASLGLGFVCANKVESAIRPLLDAYFPPLSGVQVLAEPGGFYVASAFSLAVNIIGKKLATCPWDDGNNDNTEFLYYMNEGVYGPFSQKLLGNTIAAPSVHKVSRPFIQVCCY
;
A
#
# COMPACT_ATOMS: atom_id res chain seq x y z
N MET A 1 -4.98 15.86 -29.17
CA MET A 1 -5.02 16.64 -27.92
C MET A 1 -6.46 16.67 -27.43
N LYS A 2 -6.83 15.74 -26.54
CA LYS A 2 -8.10 15.78 -25.81
C LYS A 2 -7.73 15.72 -24.33
N GLY A 3 -8.15 16.74 -23.59
CA GLY A 3 -7.88 16.89 -22.17
C GLY A 3 -8.50 15.74 -21.38
N LEU A 4 -7.73 15.22 -20.44
CA LEU A 4 -8.24 14.44 -19.33
C LEU A 4 -8.47 15.44 -18.19
N ALA A 5 -9.62 16.09 -18.21
CA ALA A 5 -10.14 16.82 -17.07
C ALA A 5 -11.12 15.88 -16.35
N ASP A 6 -10.56 14.87 -15.66
CA ASP A 6 -11.24 14.30 -14.50
C ASP A 6 -10.61 14.99 -13.30
N ASN A 7 -11.43 15.67 -12.49
CA ASN A 7 -10.96 16.17 -11.19
C ASN A 7 -10.34 14.99 -10.44
N PRO A 8 -9.08 15.08 -9.99
CA PRO A 8 -8.47 13.95 -9.30
C PRO A 8 -9.28 13.66 -8.03
N SER A 9 -9.61 12.38 -7.80
CA SER A 9 -10.27 11.90 -6.59
C SER A 9 -9.33 11.88 -5.37
N TYR A 10 -8.24 12.66 -5.43
CA TYR A 10 -7.15 12.67 -4.48
C TYR A 10 -6.59 14.10 -4.38
N ILE A 11 -6.11 14.44 -3.19
CA ILE A 11 -5.50 15.73 -2.88
C ILE A 11 -4.01 15.48 -2.70
N ILE A 12 -3.16 16.26 -3.37
CA ILE A 12 -1.70 16.19 -3.24
C ILE A 12 -1.26 17.46 -2.52
N GLU A 13 -0.56 17.28 -1.40
CA GLU A 13 -0.04 18.38 -0.59
C GLU A 13 1.47 18.20 -0.43
N LEU A 14 2.21 19.30 -0.54
CA LEU A 14 3.64 19.33 -0.24
C LEU A 14 3.78 19.51 1.27
N MET A 15 4.53 18.61 1.90
CA MET A 15 4.77 18.66 3.34
C MET A 15 5.87 19.68 3.64
N GLU A 16 5.59 20.61 4.55
CA GLU A 16 6.58 21.54 5.08
C GLU A 16 7.60 20.83 5.99
N ASP A 17 8.77 21.44 6.18
CA ASP A 17 9.83 20.88 7.01
C ASP A 17 9.33 20.61 8.44
N GLY A 18 9.46 19.36 8.88
CA GLY A 18 9.10 18.92 10.24
C GLY A 18 7.68 18.38 10.41
N VAL A 19 6.81 18.49 9.39
CA VAL A 19 5.51 17.80 9.36
C VAL A 19 5.73 16.32 9.05
N THR A 20 5.12 15.43 9.83
CA THR A 20 5.21 13.98 9.60
C THR A 20 3.95 13.42 8.94
N LEU A 21 4.01 12.18 8.43
CA LEU A 21 2.85 11.51 7.85
C LEU A 21 1.73 11.37 8.88
N GLU A 22 2.10 11.14 10.14
CA GLU A 22 1.18 11.06 11.26
C GLU A 22 0.43 12.38 11.45
N ASP A 23 1.10 13.53 11.36
CA ASP A 23 0.44 14.84 11.46
C ASP A 23 -0.63 15.04 10.37
N VAL A 24 -0.39 14.56 9.15
CA VAL A 24 -1.35 14.61 8.03
C VAL A 24 -2.55 13.70 8.30
N VAL A 25 -2.30 12.47 8.76
CA VAL A 25 -3.36 11.54 9.16
C VAL A 25 -4.20 12.14 10.28
N ASP A 26 -3.57 12.79 11.26
CA ASP A 26 -4.20 13.42 12.41
C ASP A 26 -5.08 14.60 12.00
N GLY A 27 -4.57 15.45 11.11
CA GLY A 27 -5.33 16.56 10.53
C GLY A 27 -6.60 16.05 9.84
N HIS A 28 -6.47 15.01 9.01
CA HIS A 28 -7.61 14.46 8.27
C HIS A 28 -8.63 13.77 9.19
N ILE A 29 -8.17 13.07 10.24
CA ILE A 29 -9.02 12.52 11.30
C ILE A 29 -9.81 13.63 11.99
N TYR A 30 -9.14 14.74 12.33
CA TYR A 30 -9.74 15.87 13.01
C TYR A 30 -10.79 16.57 12.14
N GLU A 31 -10.50 16.80 10.87
CA GLU A 31 -11.45 17.36 9.90
C GLU A 31 -12.70 16.48 9.75
N GLN A 32 -12.53 15.17 9.59
CA GLN A 32 -13.66 14.24 9.56
C GLN A 32 -14.48 14.27 10.86
N ALA A 33 -13.85 14.51 12.02
CA ALA A 33 -14.57 14.63 13.29
C ALA A 33 -15.37 15.94 13.41
N LEU A 34 -14.92 17.03 12.77
CA LEU A 34 -15.61 18.33 12.78
C LEU A 34 -16.76 18.40 11.77
N VAL A 35 -16.57 17.86 10.57
CA VAL A 35 -17.54 17.95 9.47
C VAL A 35 -18.67 16.94 9.65
N SER A 36 -18.40 15.79 10.27
CA SER A 36 -19.37 14.72 10.44
C SER A 36 -20.23 14.90 11.69
N SER A 37 -21.21 15.80 11.63
CA SER A 37 -22.36 15.75 12.54
C SER A 37 -23.18 14.49 12.23
N SER A 38 -22.91 13.38 12.92
CA SER A 38 -23.63 12.09 12.87
C SER A 38 -23.54 11.24 11.58
N ALA A 39 -22.69 11.60 10.61
CA ALA A 39 -22.43 10.78 9.42
C ALA A 39 -21.19 9.87 9.59
N GLU A 40 -21.25 8.68 9.00
CA GLU A 40 -20.23 7.62 9.10
C GLU A 40 -18.80 8.14 8.84
N LYS A 41 -17.88 7.86 9.77
CA LYS A 41 -16.46 8.11 9.55
C LYS A 41 -15.95 7.06 8.57
N ASN A 42 -15.57 7.49 7.37
CA ASN A 42 -15.09 6.59 6.33
C ASN A 42 -13.60 6.29 6.52
N ALA A 43 -13.19 5.09 6.12
CA ALA A 43 -11.77 4.79 6.00
C ALA A 43 -11.16 5.62 4.87
N PHE A 44 -9.87 5.93 4.97
CA PHE A 44 -9.16 6.70 3.97
C PHE A 44 -7.70 6.24 3.85
N VAL A 45 -7.12 6.49 2.69
CA VAL A 45 -5.74 6.10 2.37
C VAL A 45 -4.90 7.36 2.22
N VAL A 46 -3.76 7.41 2.90
CA VAL A 46 -2.73 8.43 2.75
C VAL A 46 -1.53 7.81 2.05
N ALA A 47 -0.96 8.53 1.09
CA ALA A 47 0.17 8.06 0.30
C ALA A 47 1.38 9.00 0.46
N ASP A 48 2.51 8.46 0.89
CA ASP A 48 3.80 9.14 0.88
C ASP A 48 4.51 8.88 -0.45
N LEU A 49 4.36 9.81 -1.39
CA LEU A 49 5.03 9.72 -2.69
C LEU A 49 6.57 9.86 -2.57
N GLY A 50 7.07 10.52 -1.53
CA GLY A 50 8.50 10.58 -1.24
C GLY A 50 9.09 9.20 -0.89
N SER A 51 8.26 8.30 -0.36
CA SER A 51 8.63 6.89 -0.13
C SER A 51 9.03 6.20 -1.44
N LEU A 52 8.32 6.46 -2.55
CA LEU A 52 8.67 5.91 -3.88
C LEU A 52 10.07 6.36 -4.32
N MET A 53 10.40 7.63 -4.09
CA MET A 53 11.71 8.19 -4.42
C MET A 53 12.81 7.56 -3.57
N ARG A 54 12.59 7.43 -2.26
CA ARG A 54 13.55 6.79 -1.34
C ARG A 54 13.78 5.32 -1.68
N GLN A 55 12.71 4.60 -2.03
CA GLN A 55 12.84 3.22 -2.50
C GLN A 55 13.62 3.15 -3.81
N HIS A 56 13.43 4.09 -4.73
CA HIS A 56 14.24 4.14 -5.95
C HIS A 56 15.73 4.32 -5.68
N VAL A 57 16.09 5.26 -4.79
CA VAL A 57 17.49 5.47 -4.37
C VAL A 57 18.05 4.20 -3.70
N CYS A 58 17.25 3.55 -2.85
CA CYS A 58 17.60 2.29 -2.21
C CYS A 58 17.86 1.19 -3.25
N TRP A 59 16.98 1.06 -4.26
CA TRP A 59 17.14 0.12 -5.37
C TRP A 59 18.45 0.35 -6.11
N GLN A 60 18.72 1.58 -6.53
CA GLN A 60 19.95 1.93 -7.23
C GLN A 60 21.20 1.66 -6.40
N THR A 61 21.11 1.74 -5.07
CA THR A 61 22.23 1.45 -4.17
C THR A 61 22.47 -0.05 -4.00
N ILE A 62 21.40 -0.85 -3.85
CA ILE A 62 21.49 -2.29 -3.57
C ILE A 62 21.76 -3.08 -4.85
N VAL A 63 21.14 -2.69 -5.97
CA VAL A 63 21.22 -3.40 -7.26
C VAL A 63 21.50 -2.41 -8.42
N PRO A 64 22.66 -1.74 -8.41
CA PRO A 64 23.00 -0.65 -9.35
C PRO A 64 23.00 -1.06 -10.83
N HIS A 65 23.17 -2.35 -11.11
CA HIS A 65 23.27 -2.89 -12.47
C HIS A 65 21.93 -3.35 -13.05
N LEU A 66 20.85 -3.32 -12.27
CA LEU A 66 19.52 -3.80 -12.70
C LEU A 66 18.56 -2.65 -12.91
N GLN A 67 18.02 -2.56 -14.12
CA GLN A 67 16.94 -1.64 -14.43
C GLN A 67 15.61 -2.18 -13.85
N PRO A 68 14.92 -1.41 -12.99
CA PRO A 68 13.63 -1.80 -12.44
C PRO A 68 12.52 -1.61 -13.48
N TYR A 69 11.65 -2.62 -13.62
CA TYR A 69 10.41 -2.56 -14.38
C TYR A 69 9.24 -2.77 -13.44
N PHE A 70 8.46 -1.72 -13.19
CA PHE A 70 7.34 -1.76 -12.26
C PHE A 70 6.14 -2.52 -12.85
N PRO A 71 5.65 -3.61 -12.22
CA PRO A 71 4.45 -4.29 -12.67
C PRO A 71 3.22 -3.42 -12.36
N VAL A 72 2.52 -2.96 -13.39
CA VAL A 72 1.34 -2.08 -13.23
C VAL A 72 0.25 -2.75 -12.40
N LYS A 73 0.14 -4.08 -12.46
CA LYS A 73 -0.76 -4.88 -11.61
C LYS A 73 -0.54 -4.69 -10.11
N SER A 74 0.64 -4.25 -9.67
CA SER A 74 0.96 -4.04 -8.27
C SER A 74 0.28 -2.79 -7.70
N ASN A 75 0.20 -1.72 -8.48
CA ASN A 75 -0.58 -0.52 -8.17
C ASN A 75 -0.80 0.29 -9.46
N SER A 76 -2.04 0.35 -9.94
CA SER A 76 -2.40 1.04 -11.18
C SER A 76 -2.75 2.52 -10.97
N ASN A 77 -2.51 3.09 -9.78
CA ASN A 77 -2.82 4.49 -9.50
C ASN A 77 -1.97 5.39 -10.44
N PRO A 78 -2.60 6.31 -11.21
CA PRO A 78 -1.89 7.16 -12.16
C PRO A 78 -0.75 7.97 -11.53
N LEU A 79 -0.88 8.44 -10.28
CA LEU A 79 0.18 9.18 -9.60
C LEU A 79 1.41 8.33 -9.31
N VAL A 80 1.21 7.08 -8.88
CA VAL A 80 2.32 6.16 -8.65
C VAL A 80 3.06 5.93 -9.96
N ILE A 81 2.32 5.68 -11.04
CA ILE A 81 2.89 5.46 -12.37
C ILE A 81 3.63 6.72 -12.84
N GLU A 82 3.07 7.91 -12.65
CA GLU A 82 3.67 9.18 -13.05
C GLU A 82 4.98 9.47 -12.29
N VAL A 83 4.99 9.28 -10.97
CA VAL A 83 6.20 9.46 -10.14
C VAL A 83 7.27 8.45 -10.55
N LEU A 84 6.93 7.16 -10.66
CA LEU A 84 7.88 6.12 -11.05
C LEU A 84 8.41 6.31 -12.49
N ALA A 85 7.56 6.77 -13.41
CA ALA A 85 7.97 7.09 -14.77
C ALA A 85 8.96 8.27 -14.78
N SER A 86 8.70 9.29 -13.97
CA SER A 86 9.59 10.44 -13.79
C SER A 86 10.94 10.06 -13.17
N LEU A 87 10.99 8.98 -12.39
CA LEU A 87 12.22 8.38 -11.87
C LEU A 87 12.95 7.47 -12.88
N GLY A 88 12.38 7.26 -14.08
CA GLY A 88 13.00 6.49 -15.15
C GLY A 88 12.77 4.97 -15.06
N LEU A 89 11.80 4.50 -14.27
CA LEU A 89 11.43 3.08 -14.24
C LEU A 89 10.79 2.65 -15.56
N GLY A 90 11.05 1.39 -15.95
CA GLY A 90 10.23 0.71 -16.95
C GLY A 90 8.91 0.22 -16.34
N PHE A 91 7.97 -0.23 -17.17
CA PHE A 91 6.68 -0.75 -16.70
C PHE A 91 6.35 -2.09 -17.37
N VAL A 92 5.84 -3.05 -16.57
CA VAL A 92 5.30 -4.32 -17.06
C VAL A 92 3.78 -4.27 -16.98
N CYS A 93 3.16 -4.30 -18.15
CA CYS A 93 1.71 -4.44 -18.29
C CYS A 93 1.41 -5.91 -18.60
N ALA A 94 0.87 -6.64 -17.63
CA ALA A 94 0.56 -8.06 -17.82
C ALA A 94 -0.58 -8.24 -18.82
N ASN A 95 -0.29 -8.93 -19.93
CA ASN A 95 -1.29 -9.44 -20.87
C ASN A 95 -1.35 -10.98 -20.75
N LYS A 96 -2.51 -11.61 -20.99
CA LYS A 96 -2.71 -13.09 -20.92
C LYS A 96 -1.72 -13.94 -21.75
N VAL A 97 -0.93 -13.31 -22.61
CA VAL A 97 -0.05 -13.92 -23.61
C VAL A 97 1.37 -14.17 -23.06
N GLU A 98 1.77 -13.49 -22.00
CA GLU A 98 3.14 -13.51 -21.48
C GLU A 98 3.57 -14.88 -20.91
N SER A 99 2.67 -15.59 -20.22
CA SER A 99 2.98 -16.88 -19.58
C SER A 99 3.21 -18.02 -20.59
N ALA A 100 2.62 -17.93 -21.78
CA ALA A 100 2.79 -18.93 -22.84
C ALA A 100 4.13 -18.79 -23.57
N ILE A 101 4.71 -17.58 -23.57
CA ILE A 101 5.89 -17.25 -24.40
C ILE A 101 7.19 -17.34 -23.58
N ARG A 102 7.12 -17.18 -22.25
CA ARG A 102 8.29 -17.21 -21.36
C ARG A 102 9.16 -18.48 -21.46
N PRO A 103 8.60 -19.71 -21.53
CA PRO A 103 9.41 -20.93 -21.70
C PRO A 103 10.14 -21.00 -23.05
N LEU A 104 9.57 -20.36 -24.09
CA LEU A 104 10.22 -20.25 -25.40
C LEU A 104 11.35 -19.22 -25.35
N LEU A 105 11.15 -18.09 -24.68
CA LEU A 105 12.19 -17.07 -24.51
C LEU A 105 13.43 -17.63 -23.78
N ASP A 106 13.23 -18.42 -22.72
CA ASP A 106 14.35 -19.03 -21.98
C ASP A 106 15.07 -20.12 -22.80
N ALA A 107 14.36 -20.81 -23.69
CA ALA A 107 14.95 -21.81 -24.59
C ALA A 107 15.73 -21.19 -25.76
N TYR A 108 15.27 -20.04 -26.30
CA TYR A 108 15.90 -19.35 -27.43
C TYR A 108 16.96 -18.32 -27.02
N PHE A 109 16.86 -17.75 -25.81
CA PHE A 109 17.76 -16.73 -25.29
C PHE A 109 18.31 -17.15 -23.92
N PRO A 110 19.21 -18.14 -23.85
CA PRO A 110 19.92 -18.50 -22.61
C PRO A 110 20.86 -17.38 -22.10
N PRO A 111 21.34 -17.42 -20.85
CA PRO A 111 22.18 -16.36 -20.26
C PRO A 111 23.49 -16.04 -21.01
N LEU A 112 24.03 -17.00 -21.78
CA LEU A 112 25.20 -16.82 -22.65
C LEU A 112 24.87 -16.13 -23.99
N SER A 113 23.62 -15.79 -24.24
CA SER A 113 23.17 -15.10 -25.46
C SER A 113 23.33 -13.57 -25.38
N GLY A 114 23.77 -13.02 -24.25
CA GLY A 114 23.77 -11.57 -23.99
C GLY A 114 22.44 -11.04 -23.46
N VAL A 115 21.71 -11.84 -22.69
CA VAL A 115 20.35 -11.51 -22.20
C VAL A 115 20.39 -10.63 -20.96
N GLN A 116 19.50 -9.62 -20.93
CA GLN A 116 19.36 -8.65 -19.84
C GLN A 116 18.34 -9.14 -18.79
N VAL A 117 18.75 -9.18 -17.52
CA VAL A 117 17.86 -9.50 -16.40
C VAL A 117 17.05 -8.26 -16.03
N LEU A 118 15.73 -8.39 -16.11
CA LEU A 118 14.79 -7.36 -15.69
C LEU A 118 14.20 -7.74 -14.34
N ALA A 119 14.17 -6.78 -13.41
CA ALA A 119 13.51 -6.99 -12.13
C ALA A 119 12.11 -6.40 -12.14
N GLU A 120 11.18 -7.10 -11.51
CA GLU A 120 9.79 -6.68 -11.31
C GLU A 120 9.49 -6.32 -9.85
N PRO A 121 10.10 -5.27 -9.27
CA PRO A 121 10.05 -4.97 -7.85
C PRO A 121 8.75 -4.26 -7.42
N GLY A 122 7.58 -4.79 -7.81
CA GLY A 122 6.29 -4.14 -7.56
C GLY A 122 6.08 -3.79 -6.08
N GLY A 123 6.07 -4.80 -5.21
CA GLY A 123 5.87 -4.60 -3.76
C GLY A 123 6.97 -3.78 -3.08
N PHE A 124 8.21 -3.83 -3.58
CA PHE A 124 9.32 -3.07 -3.02
C PHE A 124 9.11 -1.55 -3.15
N TYR A 125 8.54 -1.09 -4.28
CA TYR A 125 8.24 0.32 -4.47
C TYR A 125 6.99 0.75 -3.69
N VAL A 126 5.89 0.01 -3.78
CA VAL A 126 4.58 0.54 -3.36
C VAL A 126 4.16 0.15 -1.95
N ALA A 127 4.71 -0.89 -1.33
CA ALA A 127 4.27 -1.31 0.00
C ALA A 127 4.40 -0.15 1.00
N SER A 128 5.62 0.40 1.15
CA SER A 128 5.90 1.47 2.11
C SER A 128 5.34 2.85 1.74
N ALA A 129 4.63 2.97 0.61
CA ALA A 129 4.11 4.25 0.14
C ALA A 129 2.69 4.54 0.64
N PHE A 130 1.94 3.53 1.10
CA PHE A 130 0.52 3.68 1.43
C PHE A 130 0.22 3.31 2.87
N SER A 131 -0.61 4.12 3.52
CA SER A 131 -1.17 3.87 4.84
C SER A 131 -2.68 4.00 4.79
N LEU A 132 -3.40 3.05 5.38
CA LEU A 132 -4.85 3.06 5.51
C LEU A 132 -5.23 3.37 6.96
N ALA A 133 -6.06 4.39 7.15
CA ALA A 133 -6.71 4.68 8.41
C ALA A 133 -8.12 4.08 8.41
N VAL A 134 -8.44 3.27 9.43
CA VAL A 134 -9.74 2.61 9.61
C VAL A 134 -10.32 2.89 10.99
N ASN A 135 -11.65 2.88 11.06
CA ASN A 135 -12.37 3.03 12.31
C ASN A 135 -12.71 1.66 12.89
N ILE A 136 -12.50 1.50 14.19
CA ILE A 136 -13.03 0.36 14.94
C ILE A 136 -14.50 0.65 15.24
N ILE A 137 -15.39 -0.09 14.60
CA ILE A 137 -16.85 0.02 14.77
C ILE A 137 -17.41 -0.97 15.78
N GLY A 138 -16.62 -1.97 16.18
CA GLY A 138 -17.03 -2.96 17.16
C GLY A 138 -15.85 -3.62 17.86
N LYS A 139 -16.09 -4.09 19.08
CA LYS A 139 -15.14 -4.86 19.87
C LYS A 139 -15.89 -6.00 20.55
N LYS A 140 -15.39 -7.22 20.43
CA LYS A 140 -15.95 -8.41 21.06
C LYS A 140 -14.87 -9.15 21.84
N LEU A 141 -15.21 -9.61 23.03
CA LEU A 141 -14.38 -10.55 23.78
C LEU A 141 -14.53 -11.94 23.15
N ALA A 142 -13.42 -12.54 22.74
CA ALA A 142 -13.39 -13.91 22.28
C ALA A 142 -12.64 -14.76 23.32
N THR A 143 -13.32 -15.76 23.84
CA THR A 143 -12.67 -16.91 24.47
C THR A 143 -12.32 -17.89 23.36
N CYS A 144 -11.04 -18.24 23.23
CA CYS A 144 -10.58 -19.22 22.26
C CYS A 144 -11.26 -20.58 22.54
N PRO A 145 -12.03 -21.16 21.58
CA PRO A 145 -12.66 -22.46 21.78
C PRO A 145 -11.67 -23.63 21.85
N TRP A 146 -10.40 -23.37 21.53
CA TRP A 146 -9.31 -24.34 21.40
C TRP A 146 -8.28 -24.22 22.53
N ASP A 147 -8.62 -23.51 23.62
CA ASP A 147 -7.71 -23.39 24.76
C ASP A 147 -8.02 -24.46 25.80
N ASP A 148 -7.11 -25.44 25.93
CA ASP A 148 -7.10 -26.46 26.98
C ASP A 148 -6.69 -25.82 28.32
N GLY A 149 -7.55 -24.95 28.84
CA GLY A 149 -7.73 -24.67 30.26
C GLY A 149 -6.51 -24.18 31.06
N ASN A 150 -5.54 -23.47 30.47
CA ASN A 150 -4.42 -22.97 31.29
C ASN A 150 -3.83 -21.60 30.92
N ASN A 151 -4.54 -20.74 30.20
CA ASN A 151 -4.21 -19.31 30.18
C ASN A 151 -5.47 -18.46 30.06
N ASP A 152 -5.63 -17.45 30.90
CA ASP A 152 -6.65 -16.40 30.74
C ASP A 152 -6.30 -15.50 29.52
N ASN A 153 -6.05 -16.09 28.35
CA ASN A 153 -5.77 -15.37 27.11
C ASN A 153 -7.10 -14.84 26.55
N THR A 154 -7.52 -13.74 27.16
CA THR A 154 -8.65 -12.96 26.69
C THR A 154 -8.28 -12.30 25.37
N GLU A 155 -8.76 -12.84 24.25
CA GLU A 155 -8.55 -12.25 22.93
C GLU A 155 -9.65 -11.21 22.63
N PHE A 156 -9.24 -10.08 22.05
CA PHE A 156 -10.16 -9.05 21.59
C PHE A 156 -10.31 -9.14 20.07
N LEU A 157 -11.53 -9.35 19.61
CA LEU A 157 -11.89 -9.26 18.20
C LEU A 157 -12.39 -7.86 17.88
N TYR A 158 -11.71 -7.17 16.97
CA TYR A 158 -12.09 -5.83 16.51
C TYR A 158 -12.79 -5.91 15.15
N TYR A 159 -13.90 -5.19 15.02
CA TYR A 159 -14.62 -4.99 13.76
C TYR A 159 -14.26 -3.62 13.22
N MET A 160 -13.88 -3.57 11.94
CA MET A 160 -13.48 -2.35 11.26
C MET A 160 -14.51 -1.99 10.18
N ASN A 161 -14.54 -0.71 9.79
CA ASN A 161 -15.40 -0.21 8.71
C ASN A 161 -14.87 -0.52 7.29
N GLU A 162 -13.88 -1.39 7.16
CA GLU A 162 -13.29 -1.81 5.89
C GLU A 162 -13.21 -3.34 5.77
N GLY A 163 -13.20 -3.82 4.53
CA GLY A 163 -13.32 -5.24 4.20
C GLY A 163 -12.07 -5.84 3.55
N VAL A 164 -12.01 -7.16 3.53
CA VAL A 164 -10.86 -7.90 2.97
C VAL A 164 -10.71 -7.77 1.45
N TYR A 165 -11.78 -7.41 0.73
CA TYR A 165 -11.80 -7.35 -0.72
C TYR A 165 -11.34 -6.01 -1.31
N GLY A 166 -11.11 -5.01 -0.46
CA GLY A 166 -10.58 -3.71 -0.87
C GLY A 166 -9.08 -3.61 -0.56
N PRO A 167 -8.67 -2.70 0.33
CA PRO A 167 -7.27 -2.46 0.67
C PRO A 167 -6.53 -3.72 1.16
N PHE A 168 -7.22 -4.67 1.79
CA PHE A 168 -6.62 -5.88 2.35
C PHE A 168 -6.56 -7.08 1.36
N SER A 169 -6.96 -6.91 0.10
CA SER A 169 -7.02 -8.01 -0.87
C SER A 169 -5.68 -8.72 -1.08
N GLN A 170 -4.56 -7.97 -1.09
CA GLN A 170 -3.22 -8.55 -1.16
C GLN A 170 -2.83 -9.34 0.09
N LYS A 171 -3.40 -9.01 1.26
CA LYS A 171 -3.11 -9.71 2.53
C LYS A 171 -3.79 -11.08 2.61
N LEU A 172 -4.88 -11.31 1.88
CA LEU A 172 -5.51 -12.63 1.80
C LEU A 172 -4.60 -13.71 1.18
N LEU A 173 -3.67 -13.30 0.32
CA LEU A 173 -2.76 -14.18 -0.41
C LEU A 173 -1.30 -14.08 0.08
N GLY A 174 -1.00 -13.13 0.97
CA GLY A 174 0.34 -12.81 1.45
C GLY A 174 0.58 -13.25 2.89
N ASN A 175 1.85 -13.46 3.25
CA ASN A 175 2.25 -13.88 4.59
C ASN A 175 2.65 -12.71 5.51
N THR A 176 2.53 -11.45 5.06
CA THR A 176 2.96 -10.27 5.82
C THR A 176 1.79 -9.61 6.55
N ILE A 177 1.76 -9.75 7.88
CA ILE A 177 0.80 -9.05 8.73
C ILE A 177 1.43 -7.69 9.11
N ALA A 178 0.80 -6.59 8.69
CA ALA A 178 1.21 -5.26 9.12
C ALA A 178 0.84 -5.08 10.60
N ALA A 179 1.77 -4.54 11.40
CA ALA A 179 1.48 -4.20 12.78
C ALA A 179 0.63 -2.91 12.80
N PRO A 180 -0.62 -2.97 13.27
CA PRO A 180 -1.42 -1.76 13.34
C PRO A 180 -0.93 -0.83 14.46
N SER A 181 -1.04 0.47 14.23
CA SER A 181 -0.83 1.48 15.26
C SER A 181 -2.17 2.07 15.70
N VAL A 182 -2.37 2.18 17.02
CA VAL A 182 -3.57 2.81 17.57
C VAL A 182 -3.31 4.29 17.71
N HIS A 183 -4.17 5.08 17.09
CA HIS A 183 -4.16 6.53 17.24
C HIS A 183 -4.71 6.94 18.60
N LYS A 184 -3.91 7.70 19.36
CA LYS A 184 -4.23 8.12 20.75
C LYS A 184 -4.65 9.58 20.81
N VAL A 185 -5.68 9.99 20.09
CA VAL A 185 -6.40 11.24 20.40
C VAL A 185 -7.53 10.95 21.37
N SER A 186 -7.83 11.90 22.26
CA SER A 186 -8.59 11.73 23.50
C SER A 186 -10.00 11.11 23.42
N ARG A 187 -10.54 10.77 22.23
CA ARG A 187 -11.75 9.94 21.95
C ARG A 187 -11.81 9.54 20.45
N PRO A 188 -12.65 8.54 20.06
CA PRO A 188 -12.43 7.10 20.19
C PRO A 188 -11.44 6.55 19.14
N PHE A 189 -10.87 5.40 19.47
CA PHE A 189 -9.76 4.69 18.81
C PHE A 189 -9.89 4.54 17.28
N ILE A 190 -8.91 5.12 16.57
CA ILE A 190 -8.65 4.85 15.15
C ILE A 190 -7.43 3.95 15.07
N GLN A 191 -7.47 2.98 14.17
CA GLN A 191 -6.34 2.10 13.92
C GLN A 191 -5.77 2.40 12.54
N VAL A 192 -4.49 2.71 12.48
CA VAL A 192 -3.76 2.95 11.23
C VAL A 192 -2.99 1.69 10.87
N CYS A 193 -3.21 1.19 9.67
CA CYS A 193 -2.53 0.04 9.09
C CYS A 193 -1.63 0.53 7.94
N CYS A 194 -0.32 0.28 8.04
CA CYS A 194 0.63 0.56 6.96
C CYS A 194 0.72 -0.66 6.00
N TYR A 195 0.92 -0.42 4.69
CA TYR A 195 0.99 -1.50 3.69
C TYR A 195 2.36 -2.13 3.51
#